data_AF-A0A5E3XLA8-F1
#
_entry.id   AF-A0A5E3XLA8-F1
#
_cell.length_a   1.000
_cell.length_b   1.000
_cell.length_c   1.000
_cell.angle_alpha   90.00
_cell.angle_beta   90.00
_cell.angle_gamma   90.00
#
_symmetry.space_group_name_H-M   'P 1'
#
loop_
_entity.id
_entity.type
_entity.pdbx_description
1 polymer ?
#
loop_
_entity_poly.entity_id
_entity_poly.type
_entity_poly.pdbx_seq_one_letter_code
_entity_poly.pdbx_strand_id
1 'polypeptide(L)'
;MNGLVSYSDDSQSDGEARHDIGTKHRAGQSPDRGKAMNAKPQIIKRRSVPPKTTARAHQPDEPPIEHNNEAKTSRGSAEIPPAVPQDELAEIRALLHPPDIPGLSDWGIPPPSAATCDPNLEAKITQFRSLKRDPVQPKHFNDALMASRAFRNPHIYAKLVEFVGADERATNIPPTVWNPTDLRTEWYADQIDAMAVRARSPLFLFIAVTLLLIGGYVSYPSNPVYPDLASSRFFDPEVAEPNANILLVSAFFPLAKSKHSLEEYEAWFTHFLQPIETDLYFYCPPDVVPLIQRMRGNKPIIIDTTYHDPQDVPPLKEYHDIYQEMHAWDKEKSYHGPGLYAVWNAKPYFLERGLALAESKNGVKYDYAFWQDAGGMRDPHTLKRWPNAKRVVSAFGAASRSSGTPEDELIFFPWWWTPKKEFWTWKESDGPMDDTIAEGSFFGGRHKAIHDYATTYYAYHDKWLAQGLFVGKDQMLMNSLVTLFPRHFFGVLLYDWEWPDRSSVGESEKVNSPLGACGSTWFYYQWWMADADEREHTADLWLGSGARDIDKQHDRPKGSIRCRDTYLIMADDLLRRSFGKVWWAPRTSLSWGQKYT
;
A
#
# COMPACT_ATOMS: atom_id res chain seq x y z
N MET A 1 -12.04 -14.72 -30.87
CA MET A 1 -13.18 -14.32 -30.03
C MET A 1 -12.58 -14.14 -28.65
N ASN A 2 -12.40 -12.88 -28.26
CA ASN A 2 -11.51 -12.45 -27.20
C ASN A 2 -12.38 -12.00 -26.02
N GLY A 3 -12.23 -12.61 -24.84
CA GLY A 3 -12.86 -12.13 -23.59
C GLY A 3 -11.98 -11.07 -22.89
N LEU A 4 -12.55 -10.26 -21.98
CA LEU A 4 -11.92 -9.13 -21.22
C LEU A 4 -11.94 -9.28 -19.66
N VAL A 5 -10.78 -9.28 -18.96
CA VAL A 5 -10.66 -9.66 -17.50
C VAL A 5 -11.48 -8.69 -16.64
N SER A 6 -12.08 -9.19 -15.53
CA SER A 6 -12.81 -8.38 -14.52
C SER A 6 -11.91 -7.46 -13.68
N TYR A 7 -12.38 -6.23 -13.37
CA TYR A 7 -11.76 -5.26 -12.45
C TYR A 7 -11.78 -5.71 -10.99
N SER A 8 -12.77 -6.54 -10.63
CA SER A 8 -13.26 -6.69 -9.25
C SER A 8 -13.12 -8.09 -8.66
N ASP A 9 -12.45 -9.01 -9.37
CA ASP A 9 -12.37 -10.41 -8.98
C ASP A 9 -11.00 -10.73 -8.39
N ASP A 10 -10.73 -10.20 -7.20
CA ASP A 10 -9.57 -10.58 -6.41
C ASP A 10 -9.83 -11.99 -5.85
N SER A 11 -8.99 -12.97 -6.23
CA SER A 11 -8.96 -14.36 -5.76
C SER A 11 -10.20 -14.84 -4.99
N GLN A 12 -11.35 -14.96 -5.67
CA GLN A 12 -12.41 -15.81 -5.16
C GLN A 12 -11.85 -17.23 -5.17
N SER A 13 -11.35 -17.70 -4.02
CA SER A 13 -11.00 -19.10 -3.82
C SER A 13 -12.20 -19.95 -4.25
N ASP A 14 -12.06 -20.72 -5.33
CA ASP A 14 -13.09 -21.55 -5.95
C ASP A 14 -13.72 -22.53 -4.95
N GLY A 15 -14.71 -22.06 -4.18
CA GLY A 15 -15.56 -22.87 -3.29
C GLY A 15 -16.90 -23.24 -3.93
N GLU A 16 -17.26 -22.65 -5.07
CA GLU A 16 -18.54 -22.88 -5.74
C GLU A 16 -18.36 -23.48 -7.14
N ALA A 17 -17.69 -24.63 -7.22
CA ALA A 17 -17.77 -25.47 -8.41
C ALA A 17 -18.91 -26.48 -8.23
N ARG A 18 -19.99 -26.30 -9.00
CA ARG A 18 -20.98 -27.35 -9.24
C ARG A 18 -20.27 -28.60 -9.78
N HIS A 19 -20.27 -29.67 -8.99
CA HIS A 19 -19.75 -30.96 -9.39
C HIS A 19 -20.59 -31.54 -10.54
N ASP A 20 -20.02 -31.59 -11.73
CA ASP A 20 -20.51 -32.45 -12.81
C ASP A 20 -19.58 -33.65 -12.98
N ILE A 21 -20.14 -34.84 -12.80
CA ILE A 21 -19.43 -36.12 -12.74
C ILE A 21 -19.21 -36.64 -14.16
N GLY A 22 -17.96 -36.63 -14.61
CA GLY A 22 -17.54 -37.24 -15.87
C GLY A 22 -16.34 -38.17 -15.69
N THR A 23 -16.61 -39.43 -15.34
CA THR A 23 -15.65 -40.55 -15.30
C THR A 23 -14.89 -40.71 -16.62
N LYS A 24 -13.55 -40.79 -16.57
CA LYS A 24 -12.75 -41.62 -17.49
C LYS A 24 -11.40 -42.04 -16.89
N HIS A 25 -11.18 -43.35 -16.91
CA HIS A 25 -10.00 -44.08 -16.45
C HIS A 25 -8.80 -43.96 -17.41
N ARG A 26 -7.59 -44.02 -16.83
CA ARG A 26 -6.51 -45.03 -17.03
C ARG A 26 -5.14 -44.54 -17.54
N ALA A 27 -4.11 -44.96 -16.76
CA ALA A 27 -2.71 -45.30 -17.07
C ALA A 27 -1.81 -44.22 -17.73
N GLY A 28 -0.58 -43.94 -17.29
CA GLY A 28 0.40 -44.71 -16.52
C GLY A 28 1.61 -45.03 -17.42
N GLN A 29 2.77 -44.41 -17.17
CA GLN A 29 4.14 -44.98 -17.26
C GLN A 29 5.24 -43.89 -17.39
N SER A 30 6.17 -43.89 -16.42
CA SER A 30 7.58 -43.49 -16.61
C SER A 30 8.40 -44.66 -17.18
N PRO A 31 9.56 -44.37 -17.80
CA PRO A 31 10.85 -44.80 -17.23
C PRO A 31 11.93 -43.70 -17.38
N ASP A 32 12.84 -43.44 -16.44
CA ASP A 32 13.93 -44.19 -15.79
C ASP A 32 15.33 -43.78 -16.32
N ARG A 33 16.16 -43.36 -15.35
CA ARG A 33 17.63 -43.29 -15.19
C ARG A 33 18.60 -43.23 -16.38
N GLY A 34 19.62 -42.37 -16.20
CA GLY A 34 21.02 -42.77 -16.49
C GLY A 34 22.13 -41.71 -16.62
N LYS A 35 22.95 -41.60 -15.56
CA LYS A 35 24.42 -41.43 -15.51
C LYS A 35 25.16 -40.10 -15.81
N ALA A 36 25.65 -39.51 -14.71
CA ALA A 36 27.06 -39.41 -14.28
C ALA A 36 28.11 -38.52 -15.00
N MET A 37 28.79 -37.73 -14.16
CA MET A 37 29.86 -36.74 -14.33
C MET A 37 31.18 -37.26 -14.93
N ASN A 38 31.98 -36.33 -15.49
CA ASN A 38 33.43 -36.33 -15.27
C ASN A 38 34.07 -34.94 -15.49
N ALA A 39 34.78 -34.45 -14.47
CA ALA A 39 35.53 -33.19 -14.47
C ALA A 39 37.05 -33.48 -14.43
N LYS A 40 37.87 -32.63 -15.07
CA LYS A 40 39.34 -32.61 -14.91
C LYS A 40 39.88 -31.18 -14.75
N PRO A 41 41.02 -30.99 -14.06
CA PRO A 41 41.37 -29.76 -13.34
C PRO A 41 42.34 -28.85 -14.12
N GLN A 42 42.33 -27.54 -13.85
CA GLN A 42 43.34 -26.60 -14.35
C GLN A 42 44.24 -26.04 -13.23
N ILE A 43 45.55 -26.05 -13.51
CA ILE A 43 46.68 -25.67 -12.66
C ILE A 43 46.95 -24.16 -12.81
N ILE A 44 47.08 -23.43 -11.70
CA ILE A 44 47.47 -22.00 -11.68
C ILE A 44 48.94 -21.87 -11.24
N LYS A 45 49.81 -21.35 -12.12
CA LYS A 45 51.18 -20.92 -11.78
C LYS A 45 51.18 -19.45 -11.35
N ARG A 46 51.63 -19.17 -10.12
CA ARG A 46 51.90 -17.80 -9.61
C ARG A 46 53.27 -17.31 -10.10
N ARG A 47 53.36 -16.03 -10.49
CA ARG A 47 54.62 -15.32 -10.70
C ARG A 47 54.61 -14.00 -9.91
N SER A 48 55.67 -13.77 -9.16
CA SER A 48 55.93 -12.65 -8.25
C SER A 48 56.45 -11.40 -8.97
N VAL A 49 56.14 -10.21 -8.44
CA VAL A 49 56.70 -8.91 -8.90
C VAL A 49 57.25 -8.14 -7.67
N PRO A 50 58.42 -7.46 -7.76
CA PRO A 50 59.08 -6.77 -6.65
C PRO A 50 58.67 -5.28 -6.49
N PRO A 51 59.02 -4.59 -5.38
CA PRO A 51 58.45 -3.29 -4.99
C PRO A 51 59.27 -2.07 -5.44
N LYS A 52 58.59 -0.93 -5.64
CA LYS A 52 59.14 0.44 -5.68
C LYS A 52 58.08 1.37 -5.06
N THR A 53 58.26 1.96 -3.87
CA THR A 53 59.04 3.17 -3.49
C THR A 53 58.73 4.43 -4.31
N THR A 54 57.92 5.33 -3.73
CA THR A 54 58.19 6.78 -3.67
C THR A 54 57.31 7.44 -2.60
N ALA A 55 57.98 7.96 -1.57
CA ALA A 55 57.44 8.85 -0.55
C ALA A 55 57.42 10.29 -1.08
N ARG A 56 56.51 11.13 -0.56
CA ARG A 56 56.65 12.59 -0.62
C ARG A 56 56.37 13.22 0.76
N ALA A 57 57.47 13.74 1.29
CA ALA A 57 57.77 14.65 2.41
C ALA A 57 56.65 15.31 3.25
N HIS A 58 56.88 15.22 4.56
CA HIS A 58 56.43 16.06 5.70
C HIS A 58 56.70 17.58 5.51
N GLN A 59 56.11 18.52 6.27
CA GLN A 59 56.38 18.84 7.72
C GLN A 59 55.58 20.14 8.13
N PRO A 60 55.62 20.68 9.38
CA PRO A 60 55.12 20.21 10.70
C PRO A 60 54.18 21.22 11.44
N ASP A 61 53.72 20.79 12.62
CA ASP A 61 52.84 21.42 13.63
C ASP A 61 53.26 22.79 14.22
N GLU A 62 52.28 23.55 14.74
CA GLU A 62 52.44 24.54 15.81
C GLU A 62 51.32 24.42 16.89
N PRO A 63 51.56 24.85 18.15
CA PRO A 63 50.95 24.29 19.38
C PRO A 63 49.79 25.14 19.97
N PRO A 64 49.10 24.67 21.04
CA PRO A 64 47.82 25.24 21.50
C PRO A 64 47.98 26.38 22.52
N ILE A 65 47.04 27.33 22.50
CA ILE A 65 46.89 28.39 23.49
C ILE A 65 45.77 28.02 24.49
N GLU A 66 46.12 27.99 25.77
CA GLU A 66 45.23 27.82 26.93
C GLU A 66 44.77 29.17 27.53
N HIS A 67 43.72 29.06 28.35
CA HIS A 67 43.20 30.01 29.36
C HIS A 67 42.24 31.13 28.86
N ASN A 68 41.14 31.48 29.53
CA ASN A 68 40.69 31.19 30.89
C ASN A 68 39.17 31.39 31.04
N ASN A 69 38.61 30.73 32.05
CA ASN A 69 37.26 30.90 32.58
C ASN A 69 37.02 32.30 33.17
N GLU A 70 35.87 32.91 32.88
CA GLU A 70 35.13 33.71 33.87
C GLU A 70 33.63 33.50 33.70
N ALA A 71 33.02 32.91 34.72
CA ALA A 71 31.58 32.85 34.90
C ALA A 71 31.10 34.16 35.56
N LYS A 72 30.06 34.78 35.00
CA LYS A 72 29.18 35.69 35.76
C LYS A 72 27.72 35.32 35.51
N THR A 73 27.09 34.93 36.60
CA THR A 73 25.67 34.73 36.81
C THR A 73 24.89 36.03 36.64
N SER A 74 23.78 35.98 35.92
CA SER A 74 22.61 36.78 36.28
C SER A 74 21.35 35.96 36.00
N ARG A 75 20.54 35.79 37.05
CA ARG A 75 19.25 35.09 37.04
C ARG A 75 18.21 36.16 36.74
N GLY A 76 17.57 36.07 35.60
CA GLY A 76 16.47 36.95 35.18
C GLY A 76 15.41 36.12 34.48
N SER A 77 14.24 36.05 35.10
CA SER A 77 13.04 35.37 34.63
C SER A 77 12.55 35.96 33.30
N ALA A 78 12.19 35.14 32.31
CA ALA A 78 11.04 35.35 31.42
C ALA A 78 10.94 34.25 30.35
N GLU A 79 9.69 33.85 30.13
CA GLU A 79 9.10 33.52 28.83
C GLU A 79 9.47 32.21 28.12
N ILE A 80 8.46 31.32 28.13
CA ILE A 80 8.18 30.34 27.09
C ILE A 80 8.22 31.05 25.72
N PRO A 81 9.04 30.61 24.75
CA PRO A 81 8.88 31.04 23.37
C PRO A 81 7.71 30.28 22.73
N PRO A 82 6.72 30.97 22.16
CA PRO A 82 5.70 30.36 21.32
C PRO A 82 6.19 30.21 19.87
N ALA A 83 5.55 29.28 19.15
CA ALA A 83 5.51 29.14 17.68
C ALA A 83 6.80 28.67 16.97
N VAL A 84 6.82 27.40 16.53
CA VAL A 84 7.62 26.97 15.37
C VAL A 84 6.73 27.12 14.14
N PRO A 85 7.00 28.12 13.29
CA PRO A 85 7.02 27.81 11.86
C PRO A 85 8.00 28.68 11.08
N GLN A 86 9.01 28.09 10.42
CA GLN A 86 9.44 28.44 9.05
C GLN A 86 10.66 27.61 8.59
N ASP A 87 10.38 26.69 7.67
CA ASP A 87 11.33 26.08 6.72
C ASP A 87 12.47 25.23 7.31
N GLU A 88 12.15 24.02 7.78
CA GLU A 88 13.12 22.98 8.20
C GLU A 88 14.23 22.74 7.15
N LEU A 89 13.91 22.91 5.86
CA LEU A 89 14.89 22.81 4.77
C LEU A 89 15.94 23.93 4.82
N ALA A 90 15.57 25.14 5.26
CA ALA A 90 16.52 26.23 5.45
C ALA A 90 17.45 25.96 6.63
N GLU A 91 16.92 25.38 7.73
CA GLU A 91 17.72 24.96 8.88
C GLU A 91 18.70 23.83 8.50
N ILE A 92 18.23 22.82 7.77
CA ILE A 92 19.10 21.73 7.27
C ILE A 92 20.17 22.29 6.32
N ARG A 93 19.82 23.20 5.40
CA ARG A 93 20.80 23.84 4.51
C ARG A 93 21.83 24.65 5.29
N ALA A 94 21.42 25.38 6.32
CA ALA A 94 22.33 26.12 7.18
C ALA A 94 23.26 25.19 7.97
N LEU A 95 22.75 24.05 8.45
CA LEU A 95 23.54 23.02 9.13
C LEU A 95 24.54 22.30 8.22
N LEU A 96 24.19 22.10 6.95
CA LEU A 96 25.06 21.44 5.96
C LEU A 96 26.00 22.41 5.25
N HIS A 97 25.86 23.71 5.50
CA HIS A 97 26.70 24.73 4.91
C HIS A 97 28.10 24.70 5.56
N PRO A 98 29.18 24.52 4.78
CA PRO A 98 30.52 24.54 5.35
C PRO A 98 30.81 25.90 6.00
N PRO A 99 31.62 25.93 7.08
CA PRO A 99 32.04 27.20 7.67
C PRO A 99 32.84 28.03 6.68
N ASP A 100 32.75 29.35 6.80
CA ASP A 100 33.54 30.27 5.99
C ASP A 100 35.03 30.07 6.26
N ILE A 101 35.84 30.09 5.20
CA ILE A 101 37.29 29.98 5.32
C ILE A 101 37.86 31.38 5.60
N PRO A 102 38.60 31.60 6.72
CA PRO A 102 39.15 32.91 7.04
C PRO A 102 40.00 33.47 5.89
N GLY A 103 39.64 34.67 5.42
CA GLY A 103 40.34 35.35 4.32
C GLY A 103 39.97 34.86 2.91
N LEU A 104 39.03 33.92 2.76
CA LEU A 104 38.56 33.40 1.47
C LEU A 104 37.05 33.60 1.34
N SER A 105 36.63 34.50 0.44
CA SER A 105 35.23 34.61 0.06
C SER A 105 34.79 33.39 -0.77
N ASP A 106 33.56 32.92 -0.57
CA ASP A 106 32.93 31.87 -1.37
C ASP A 106 33.78 30.58 -1.47
N TRP A 107 34.40 30.17 -0.35
CA TRP A 107 35.31 29.00 -0.26
C TRP A 107 36.46 29.00 -1.29
N GLY A 108 36.80 30.16 -1.86
CA GLY A 108 37.80 30.27 -2.92
C GLY A 108 37.32 29.74 -4.28
N ILE A 109 36.00 29.57 -4.46
CA ILE A 109 35.40 29.28 -5.76
C ILE A 109 35.63 30.51 -6.65
N PRO A 110 36.35 30.36 -7.79
CA PRO A 110 36.57 31.48 -8.69
C PRO A 110 35.25 31.88 -9.34
N PRO A 111 35.05 33.18 -9.65
CA PRO A 111 33.88 33.61 -10.39
C PRO A 111 33.78 32.88 -11.74
N PRO A 112 32.58 32.73 -12.32
CA PRO A 112 32.39 32.09 -13.61
C PRO A 112 33.36 32.66 -14.65
N SER A 113 34.11 31.79 -15.31
CA SER A 113 35.09 32.20 -16.32
C SER A 113 34.38 32.90 -17.48
N ALA A 114 34.85 34.10 -17.83
CA ALA A 114 34.42 34.81 -19.04
C ALA A 114 35.14 34.33 -20.32
N ALA A 115 36.08 33.38 -20.20
CA ALA A 115 36.82 32.83 -21.34
C ALA A 115 35.89 31.96 -22.20
N THR A 116 36.03 32.09 -23.52
CA THR A 116 35.36 31.21 -24.47
C THR A 116 35.82 29.76 -24.25
N CYS A 117 34.87 28.82 -24.23
CA CYS A 117 35.18 27.40 -24.07
C CYS A 117 36.09 26.91 -25.21
N ASP A 118 37.07 26.04 -24.91
CA ASP A 118 37.90 25.42 -25.94
C ASP A 118 36.98 24.63 -26.90
N PRO A 119 36.98 24.94 -28.21
CA PRO A 119 36.12 24.26 -29.18
C PRO A 119 36.29 22.74 -29.19
N ASN A 120 37.50 22.24 -28.90
CA ASN A 120 37.76 20.80 -28.83
C ASN A 120 37.09 20.16 -27.60
N LEU A 121 37.08 20.87 -26.47
CA LEU A 121 36.43 20.43 -25.25
C LEU A 121 34.91 20.45 -25.41
N GLU A 122 34.37 21.51 -26.01
CA GLU A 122 32.95 21.64 -26.30
C GLU A 122 32.46 20.54 -27.25
N ALA A 123 33.21 20.25 -28.32
CA ALA A 123 32.91 19.14 -29.22
C ALA A 123 32.90 17.80 -28.48
N LYS A 124 33.88 17.56 -27.60
CA LYS A 124 33.99 16.34 -26.80
C LYS A 124 32.84 16.18 -25.81
N ILE A 125 32.46 17.24 -25.10
CA ILE A 125 31.32 17.23 -24.17
C ILE A 125 30.02 17.02 -24.95
N THR A 126 29.86 17.66 -26.10
CA THR A 126 28.69 17.49 -26.97
C THR A 126 28.55 16.04 -27.43
N GLN A 127 29.66 15.41 -27.85
CA GLN A 127 29.70 13.99 -28.20
C GLN A 127 29.33 13.09 -27.00
N PHE A 128 29.82 13.37 -25.79
CA PHE A 128 29.42 12.59 -24.63
C PHE A 128 27.95 12.78 -24.25
N ARG A 129 27.40 13.99 -24.43
CA ARG A 129 25.97 14.25 -24.22
C ARG A 129 25.11 13.52 -25.23
N SER A 130 25.52 13.44 -26.50
CA SER A 130 24.77 12.68 -27.52
C SER A 130 24.80 11.18 -27.23
N LEU A 131 25.95 10.61 -26.88
CA LEU A 131 26.06 9.19 -26.49
C LEU A 131 25.24 8.85 -25.23
N LYS A 132 25.13 9.77 -24.28
CA LYS A 132 24.32 9.58 -23.07
C LYS A 132 22.81 9.71 -23.33
N ARG A 133 22.41 10.50 -24.32
CA ARG A 133 21.00 10.78 -24.68
C ARG A 133 20.50 9.99 -25.88
N ASP A 134 21.27 9.02 -26.36
CA ASP A 134 20.86 8.13 -27.44
C ASP A 134 19.58 7.37 -27.02
N PRO A 135 18.46 7.51 -27.76
CA PRO A 135 17.18 6.93 -27.38
C PRO A 135 17.10 5.41 -27.60
N VAL A 136 18.04 4.83 -28.35
CA VAL A 136 18.06 3.40 -28.68
C VAL A 136 19.07 2.66 -27.80
N GLN A 137 20.22 3.26 -27.52
CA GLN A 137 21.25 2.65 -26.69
C GLN A 137 22.02 3.70 -25.88
N PRO A 138 21.46 4.23 -24.78
CA PRO A 138 22.14 5.22 -23.95
C PRO A 138 23.39 4.60 -23.34
N LYS A 139 24.56 5.22 -23.56
CA LYS A 139 25.83 4.73 -23.02
C LYS A 139 26.15 5.43 -21.70
N HIS A 140 26.09 4.69 -20.59
CA HIS A 140 26.59 5.17 -19.30
C HIS A 140 28.02 4.68 -19.08
N PHE A 141 28.97 5.59 -18.82
CA PHE A 141 30.37 5.22 -18.58
C PHE A 141 30.55 4.31 -17.37
N ASN A 142 29.68 4.47 -16.36
CA ASN A 142 29.70 3.59 -15.19
C ASN A 142 29.38 2.15 -15.57
N ASP A 143 28.55 1.89 -16.59
CA ASP A 143 28.20 0.52 -17.01
C ASP A 143 29.42 -0.19 -17.59
N ALA A 144 30.19 0.52 -18.43
CA ALA A 144 31.45 0.02 -18.97
C ALA A 144 32.51 -0.20 -17.87
N LEU A 145 32.54 0.69 -16.87
CA LEU A 145 33.42 0.57 -15.71
C LEU A 145 33.06 -0.65 -14.85
N MET A 146 31.78 -0.84 -14.53
CA MET A 146 31.23 -1.98 -13.78
C MET A 146 31.39 -3.31 -14.53
N ALA A 147 31.26 -3.28 -15.85
CA ALA A 147 31.51 -4.44 -16.71
C ALA A 147 32.99 -4.85 -16.71
N SER A 148 33.92 -3.93 -16.41
CA SER A 148 35.35 -4.22 -16.39
C SER A 148 35.72 -5.18 -15.26
N ARG A 149 36.52 -6.20 -15.57
CA ARG A 149 36.98 -7.19 -14.57
C ARG A 149 37.88 -6.57 -13.49
N ALA A 150 38.54 -5.46 -13.81
CA ALA A 150 39.38 -4.71 -12.88
C ALA A 150 38.56 -4.05 -11.77
N PHE A 151 37.35 -3.56 -12.10
CA PHE A 151 36.46 -2.90 -11.14
C PHE A 151 35.71 -3.87 -10.23
N ARG A 152 35.60 -5.16 -10.61
CA ARG A 152 35.02 -6.23 -9.77
C ARG A 152 35.98 -6.76 -8.69
N ASN A 153 37.11 -6.09 -8.47
CA ASN A 153 38.05 -6.45 -7.42
C ASN A 153 37.50 -5.94 -6.06
N PRO A 154 37.19 -6.81 -5.08
CA PRO A 154 36.64 -6.39 -3.80
C PRO A 154 37.57 -5.45 -3.00
N HIS A 155 38.85 -5.35 -3.36
CA HIS A 155 39.80 -4.43 -2.74
C HIS A 155 39.94 -3.07 -3.47
N ILE A 156 39.29 -2.87 -4.63
CA ILE A 156 39.46 -1.62 -5.39
C ILE A 156 38.87 -0.42 -4.64
N TYR A 157 37.73 -0.63 -3.98
CA TYR A 157 37.05 0.40 -3.20
C TYR A 157 37.91 0.81 -2.00
N ALA A 158 38.43 -0.14 -1.22
CA ALA A 158 39.32 0.15 -0.10
C ALA A 158 40.59 0.91 -0.53
N LYS A 159 41.18 0.54 -1.67
CA LYS A 159 42.32 1.27 -2.24
C LYS A 159 41.96 2.66 -2.75
N LEU A 160 40.74 2.85 -3.24
CA LEU A 160 40.26 4.16 -3.67
C LEU A 160 40.07 5.08 -2.46
N VAL A 161 39.44 4.59 -1.39
CA VAL A 161 39.29 5.31 -0.12
C VAL A 161 40.66 5.70 0.44
N GLU A 162 41.61 4.75 0.47
CA GLU A 162 43.00 5.00 0.88
C GLU A 162 43.70 6.04 -0.02
N PHE A 163 43.54 5.92 -1.33
CA PHE A 163 44.17 6.81 -2.31
C PHE A 163 43.62 8.24 -2.24
N VAL A 164 42.31 8.40 -2.07
CA VAL A 164 41.64 9.70 -1.95
C VAL A 164 41.85 10.29 -0.54
N GLY A 165 42.29 9.48 0.42
CA GLY A 165 42.42 9.89 1.82
C GLY A 165 41.06 10.22 2.44
N ALA A 166 39.99 9.57 1.98
CA ALA A 166 38.64 9.81 2.47
C ALA A 166 38.43 9.07 3.80
N ASP A 167 37.95 9.79 4.81
CA ASP A 167 37.42 9.17 6.02
C ASP A 167 35.93 8.86 5.81
N GLU A 168 35.62 7.57 5.64
CA GLU A 168 34.25 7.10 5.41
C GLU A 168 33.30 7.33 6.59
N ARG A 169 33.85 7.67 7.77
CA ARG A 169 33.07 7.98 8.98
C ARG A 169 32.99 9.47 9.27
N ALA A 170 33.63 10.32 8.47
CA ALA A 170 33.52 11.76 8.63
C ALA A 170 32.14 12.27 8.21
N THR A 171 31.67 13.31 8.89
CA THR A 171 30.40 13.98 8.60
C THR A 171 30.61 15.48 8.50
N ASN A 172 29.80 16.16 7.69
CA ASN A 172 29.76 17.62 7.63
C ASN A 172 28.95 18.24 8.78
N ILE A 173 28.32 17.40 9.62
CA ILE A 173 27.58 17.83 10.80
C ILE A 173 28.58 18.13 11.92
N PRO A 174 28.48 19.29 12.62
CA PRO A 174 29.34 19.57 13.76
C PRO A 174 29.29 18.44 14.80
N PRO A 175 30.42 17.98 15.36
CA PRO A 175 30.44 16.90 16.36
C PRO A 175 29.61 17.19 17.62
N THR A 176 29.35 18.47 17.90
CA THR A 176 28.43 18.91 18.97
C THR A 176 26.96 18.56 18.71
N VAL A 177 26.58 18.44 17.44
CA VAL A 177 25.23 18.06 16.99
C VAL A 177 25.18 16.55 16.77
N TRP A 178 26.16 16.01 16.06
CA TRP A 178 26.29 14.56 15.85
C TRP A 178 27.75 14.18 15.68
N ASN A 179 28.25 13.35 16.60
CA ASN A 179 29.59 12.80 16.53
C ASN A 179 29.53 11.33 16.06
N PRO A 180 29.95 10.99 14.82
CA PRO A 180 29.92 9.62 14.32
C PRO A 180 30.91 8.70 15.03
N THR A 181 31.79 9.26 15.88
CA THR A 181 32.73 8.50 16.71
C THR A 181 32.26 8.30 18.16
N ASP A 182 31.13 8.88 18.57
CA ASP A 182 30.51 8.65 19.89
C ASP A 182 29.72 7.34 19.92
N LEU A 183 30.39 6.25 19.55
CA LEU A 183 29.86 4.90 19.66
C LEU A 183 30.12 4.40 21.08
N ARG A 184 29.05 4.33 21.87
CA ARG A 184 29.14 3.80 23.23
C ARG A 184 29.33 2.29 23.20
N THR A 185 30.06 1.77 24.20
CA THR A 185 30.39 0.34 24.27
C THR A 185 29.14 -0.54 24.28
N GLU A 186 28.05 -0.08 24.89
CA GLU A 186 26.75 -0.78 24.91
C GLU A 186 26.04 -0.87 23.55
N TRP A 187 26.46 -0.10 22.53
CA TRP A 187 25.86 -0.11 21.19
C TRP A 187 26.54 -1.10 20.24
N TYR A 188 27.65 -1.72 20.67
CA TYR A 188 28.31 -2.73 19.86
C TYR A 188 27.51 -4.04 19.90
N ALA A 189 27.48 -4.73 18.75
CA ALA A 189 26.66 -5.93 18.55
C ALA A 189 26.92 -7.03 19.59
N ASP A 190 28.18 -7.20 20.01
CA ASP A 190 28.59 -8.16 21.04
C ASP A 190 28.03 -7.83 22.43
N GLN A 191 27.93 -6.54 22.77
CA GLN A 191 27.36 -6.09 24.05
C GLN A 191 25.83 -6.16 24.05
N ILE A 192 25.20 -5.85 22.91
CA ILE A 192 23.76 -6.05 22.69
C ILE A 192 23.41 -7.53 22.82
N ASP A 193 24.20 -8.42 22.23
CA ASP A 193 24.04 -9.87 22.35
C ASP A 193 24.24 -10.35 23.80
N ALA A 194 25.25 -9.84 24.51
CA ALA A 194 25.46 -10.17 25.92
C ALA A 194 24.30 -9.71 26.83
N MET A 195 23.73 -8.52 26.56
CA MET A 195 22.52 -8.02 27.25
C MET A 195 21.29 -8.88 26.93
N ALA A 196 21.11 -9.27 25.66
CA ALA A 196 20.02 -10.14 25.23
C ALA A 196 20.11 -11.54 25.84
N VAL A 197 21.32 -12.09 26.03
CA VAL A 197 21.56 -13.35 26.73
C VAL A 197 21.27 -13.24 28.23
N ARG A 198 21.58 -12.11 28.87
CA ARG A 198 21.21 -11.86 30.28
C ARG A 198 19.69 -11.75 30.48
N ALA A 199 18.96 -11.20 29.52
CA ALA A 199 17.49 -11.17 29.52
C ALA A 199 16.85 -12.57 29.31
N ARG A 200 17.61 -13.54 28.79
CA ARG A 200 17.20 -14.96 28.63
C ARG A 200 17.52 -15.84 29.85
N SER A 201 17.83 -15.23 31.00
CA SER A 201 18.01 -15.94 32.27
C SER A 201 16.79 -16.84 32.58
N PRO A 202 16.99 -18.10 33.01
CA PRO A 202 15.90 -19.03 33.33
C PRO A 202 14.97 -18.50 34.44
N LEU A 203 15.43 -17.55 35.25
CA LEU A 203 14.62 -16.89 36.27
C LEU A 203 13.52 -15.99 35.67
N PHE A 204 13.80 -15.31 34.55
CA PHE A 204 12.83 -14.48 33.83
C PHE A 204 11.79 -15.34 33.09
N LEU A 205 12.23 -16.46 32.51
CA LEU A 205 11.35 -17.43 31.88
C LEU A 205 10.39 -18.07 32.91
N PHE A 206 10.88 -18.36 34.12
CA PHE A 206 10.06 -18.92 35.20
C PHE A 206 9.02 -17.91 35.72
N ILE A 207 9.38 -16.64 35.89
CA ILE A 207 8.44 -15.57 36.28
C ILE A 207 7.37 -15.34 35.20
N ALA A 208 7.75 -15.32 33.92
CA ALA A 208 6.81 -15.15 32.81
C ALA A 208 5.83 -16.34 32.68
N VAL A 209 6.32 -17.58 32.83
CA VAL A 209 5.46 -18.78 32.81
C VAL A 209 4.56 -18.83 34.05
N THR A 210 5.03 -18.39 35.21
CA THR A 210 4.22 -18.34 36.43
C THR A 210 3.13 -17.27 36.33
N LEU A 211 3.41 -16.11 35.73
CA LEU A 211 2.40 -15.07 35.45
C LEU A 211 1.39 -15.50 34.38
N LEU A 212 1.80 -16.28 33.38
CA LEU A 212 0.89 -16.90 32.39
C LEU A 212 -0.02 -17.97 33.00
N LEU A 213 0.49 -18.77 33.95
CA LEU A 213 -0.29 -19.80 34.64
C LEU A 213 -1.24 -19.23 35.70
N ILE A 214 -0.87 -18.12 36.36
CA ILE A 214 -1.75 -17.40 37.28
C ILE A 214 -2.78 -16.56 36.51
N GLY A 215 -2.41 -15.97 35.36
CA GLY A 215 -3.31 -15.24 34.47
C GLY A 215 -4.31 -16.12 33.71
N GLY A 216 -3.96 -17.39 33.45
CA GLY A 216 -4.84 -18.37 32.82
C GLY A 216 -5.96 -18.93 33.72
N TYR A 217 -5.93 -18.60 35.02
CA TYR A 217 -6.94 -19.04 36.01
C TYR A 217 -7.95 -17.95 36.39
N VAL A 218 -7.95 -16.81 35.69
CA VAL A 218 -9.10 -15.90 35.71
C VAL A 218 -10.13 -16.48 34.75
N SER A 219 -11.24 -16.97 35.28
CA SER A 219 -12.39 -17.42 34.49
C SER A 219 -12.65 -16.42 33.36
N TYR A 220 -12.51 -16.88 32.12
CA TYR A 220 -12.99 -16.16 30.95
C TYR A 220 -14.46 -15.80 31.21
N PRO A 221 -14.83 -14.52 31.28
CA PRO A 221 -16.23 -14.18 31.11
C PRO A 221 -16.56 -14.61 29.67
N SER A 222 -17.49 -15.55 29.56
CA SER A 222 -18.02 -16.12 28.31
C SER A 222 -18.77 -15.11 27.43
N ASN A 223 -18.64 -13.82 27.72
CA ASN A 223 -19.22 -12.74 26.95
C ASN A 223 -18.08 -11.77 26.57
N PRO A 224 -17.76 -11.62 25.28
CA PRO A 224 -16.93 -10.50 24.86
C PRO A 224 -17.56 -9.21 25.37
N VAL A 225 -16.88 -8.54 26.30
CA VAL A 225 -17.17 -7.14 26.62
C VAL A 225 -16.77 -6.36 25.37
N TYR A 226 -17.76 -6.08 24.53
CA TYR A 226 -17.65 -5.15 23.42
C TYR A 226 -17.39 -3.74 23.99
N PRO A 227 -16.56 -2.90 23.35
CA PRO A 227 -16.69 -1.47 23.54
C PRO A 227 -18.16 -1.10 23.30
N ASP A 228 -18.70 -0.20 24.12
CA ASP A 228 -20.11 0.14 24.18
C ASP A 228 -20.76 0.18 22.78
N LEU A 229 -21.59 -0.83 22.46
CA LEU A 229 -22.31 -0.95 21.19
C LEU A 229 -23.22 0.27 20.93
N ALA A 230 -23.43 1.13 21.93
CA ALA A 230 -24.08 2.43 21.76
C ALA A 230 -23.20 3.45 21.00
N SER A 231 -21.86 3.43 21.14
CA SER A 231 -20.98 4.37 20.43
C SER A 231 -20.71 3.97 18.97
N SER A 232 -21.02 2.73 18.58
CA SER A 232 -20.93 2.22 17.20
C SER A 232 -22.22 2.35 16.40
N ARG A 233 -23.25 3.05 16.92
CA ARG A 233 -24.51 3.28 16.19
C ARG A 233 -24.32 4.27 15.03
N PHE A 234 -23.95 3.70 13.89
CA PHE A 234 -24.20 3.97 12.46
C PHE A 234 -24.64 5.31 11.90
N PHE A 235 -25.48 5.99 12.61
CA PHE A 235 -26.34 7.00 12.03
C PHE A 235 -26.69 7.86 13.20
N ASP A 236 -26.09 9.04 13.21
CA ASP A 236 -26.66 10.10 13.99
C ASP A 236 -27.89 10.56 13.19
N PRO A 237 -29.11 10.20 13.61
CA PRO A 237 -30.32 10.59 12.88
C PRO A 237 -30.45 12.12 12.83
N GLU A 238 -29.75 12.83 13.72
CA GLU A 238 -29.71 14.28 13.82
C GLU A 238 -28.75 14.93 12.81
N VAL A 239 -27.92 14.16 12.09
CA VAL A 239 -27.20 14.69 10.92
C VAL A 239 -28.24 15.11 9.89
N ALA A 240 -28.46 16.41 9.75
CA ALA A 240 -29.24 16.97 8.64
C ALA A 240 -28.65 16.48 7.32
N GLU A 241 -29.48 16.25 6.29
CA GLU A 241 -29.02 15.83 4.95
C GLU A 241 -27.82 16.71 4.53
N PRO A 242 -26.60 16.17 4.58
CA PRO A 242 -25.42 17.00 4.42
C PRO A 242 -25.31 17.36 2.94
N ASN A 243 -24.99 18.62 2.67
CA ASN A 243 -24.58 19.03 1.34
C ASN A 243 -23.11 18.65 1.13
N ALA A 244 -22.84 17.33 1.07
CA ALA A 244 -21.51 16.79 0.82
C ALA A 244 -21.40 16.33 -0.63
N ASN A 245 -20.43 16.88 -1.35
CA ASN A 245 -20.15 16.51 -2.72
C ASN A 245 -19.30 15.23 -2.74
N ILE A 246 -19.81 14.18 -3.38
CA ILE A 246 -19.10 12.91 -3.51
C ILE A 246 -18.70 12.70 -4.98
N LEU A 247 -17.44 12.33 -5.19
CA LEU A 247 -16.94 11.88 -6.48
C LEU A 247 -16.75 10.36 -6.48
N LEU A 248 -17.24 9.69 -7.51
CA LEU A 248 -16.80 8.34 -7.83
C LEU A 248 -15.70 8.38 -8.88
N VAL A 249 -14.64 7.62 -8.67
CA VAL A 249 -13.57 7.41 -9.65
C VAL A 249 -13.57 5.95 -10.06
N SER A 250 -13.55 5.70 -11.37
CA SER A 250 -13.59 4.35 -11.92
C SER A 250 -12.73 4.25 -13.18
N ALA A 251 -12.45 3.04 -13.62
CA ALA A 251 -11.75 2.81 -14.87
C ALA A 251 -12.22 1.56 -15.60
N PHE A 252 -12.03 1.55 -16.93
CA PHE A 252 -12.16 0.37 -17.76
C PHE A 252 -11.19 0.37 -18.95
N PHE A 253 -10.22 -0.52 -18.88
CA PHE A 253 -9.23 -0.95 -19.86
C PHE A 253 -9.50 -2.41 -20.30
N PRO A 254 -9.85 -2.65 -21.58
CA PRO A 254 -9.96 -3.99 -22.13
C PRO A 254 -8.61 -4.72 -22.10
N LEU A 255 -8.52 -5.87 -21.44
CA LEU A 255 -7.30 -6.70 -21.39
C LEU A 255 -7.35 -7.87 -22.37
N ALA A 256 -6.19 -8.25 -22.93
CA ALA A 256 -6.08 -9.33 -23.91
C ALA A 256 -6.43 -10.73 -23.37
N LYS A 257 -6.18 -10.97 -22.08
CA LYS A 257 -6.54 -12.19 -21.36
C LYS A 257 -7.57 -11.85 -20.29
N SER A 258 -8.55 -12.72 -20.13
CA SER A 258 -9.77 -12.47 -19.38
C SER A 258 -10.36 -13.63 -18.59
N LYS A 259 -10.98 -13.31 -17.43
CA LYS A 259 -12.02 -14.11 -16.78
C LYS A 259 -13.46 -13.90 -17.32
N HIS A 260 -13.86 -12.70 -17.73
CA HIS A 260 -15.25 -12.37 -18.18
C HIS A 260 -15.34 -11.88 -19.63
N SER A 261 -16.52 -11.88 -20.21
CA SER A 261 -16.79 -11.38 -21.56
C SER A 261 -17.10 -9.88 -21.54
N LEU A 262 -16.95 -9.22 -22.70
CA LEU A 262 -17.41 -7.83 -22.85
C LEU A 262 -18.94 -7.73 -22.62
N GLU A 263 -19.70 -8.75 -22.99
CA GLU A 263 -21.16 -8.80 -22.79
C GLU A 263 -21.55 -8.79 -21.31
N GLU A 264 -20.85 -9.56 -20.46
CA GLU A 264 -21.04 -9.51 -19.00
C GLU A 264 -20.75 -8.11 -18.45
N TYR A 265 -19.70 -7.47 -18.94
CA TYR A 265 -19.38 -6.10 -18.55
C TYR A 265 -20.41 -5.08 -19.00
N GLU A 266 -20.93 -5.22 -20.21
CA GLU A 266 -22.03 -4.37 -20.67
C GLU A 266 -23.25 -4.51 -19.74
N ALA A 267 -23.55 -5.72 -19.27
CA ALA A 267 -24.59 -5.94 -18.27
C ALA A 267 -24.28 -5.23 -16.95
N TRP A 268 -23.06 -5.35 -16.41
CA TRP A 268 -22.67 -4.66 -15.17
C TRP A 268 -22.65 -3.13 -15.32
N PHE A 269 -22.27 -2.61 -16.49
CA PHE A 269 -22.38 -1.19 -16.79
C PHE A 269 -23.82 -0.70 -16.79
N THR A 270 -24.81 -1.55 -17.13
CA THR A 270 -26.21 -1.16 -16.98
C THR A 270 -26.62 -0.97 -15.52
N HIS A 271 -26.01 -1.69 -14.58
CA HIS A 271 -26.26 -1.51 -13.15
C HIS A 271 -25.46 -0.35 -12.56
N PHE A 272 -24.25 -0.07 -13.05
CA PHE A 272 -23.43 1.03 -12.53
C PHE A 272 -23.67 2.38 -13.23
N LEU A 273 -23.45 2.45 -14.55
CA LEU A 273 -23.41 3.72 -15.27
C LEU A 273 -24.81 4.33 -15.48
N GLN A 274 -25.85 3.51 -15.61
CA GLN A 274 -27.20 4.00 -15.91
C GLN A 274 -27.95 4.57 -14.69
N PRO A 275 -28.05 3.90 -13.52
CA PRO A 275 -28.89 4.40 -12.43
C PRO A 275 -28.16 5.35 -11.49
N ILE A 276 -26.83 5.25 -11.34
CA ILE A 276 -26.08 6.04 -10.37
C ILE A 276 -25.97 7.51 -10.83
N GLU A 277 -26.43 8.43 -9.98
CA GLU A 277 -26.52 9.87 -10.28
C GLU A 277 -25.29 10.66 -9.84
N THR A 278 -24.47 10.09 -8.95
CA THR A 278 -23.24 10.70 -8.42
C THR A 278 -22.26 11.05 -9.53
N ASP A 279 -21.54 12.15 -9.34
CA ASP A 279 -20.48 12.59 -10.25
C ASP A 279 -19.43 11.50 -10.43
N LEU A 280 -19.01 11.29 -11.68
CA LEU A 280 -18.16 10.18 -12.06
C LEU A 280 -16.96 10.67 -12.88
N TYR A 281 -15.75 10.38 -12.41
CA TYR A 281 -14.53 10.47 -13.18
C TYR A 281 -14.14 9.08 -13.68
N PHE A 282 -14.00 8.92 -14.99
CA PHE A 282 -13.87 7.60 -15.60
C PHE A 282 -12.66 7.52 -16.53
N TYR A 283 -11.70 6.65 -16.21
CA TYR A 283 -10.55 6.39 -17.06
C TYR A 283 -10.85 5.27 -18.06
N CYS A 284 -10.65 5.50 -19.35
CA CYS A 284 -10.70 4.42 -20.34
C CYS A 284 -9.95 4.77 -21.63
N PRO A 285 -9.51 3.77 -22.41
CA PRO A 285 -8.93 4.00 -23.73
C PRO A 285 -9.92 4.70 -24.70
N PRO A 286 -9.43 5.46 -25.70
CA PRO A 286 -10.28 6.19 -26.63
C PRO A 286 -11.34 5.35 -27.36
N ASP A 287 -11.05 4.09 -27.66
CA ASP A 287 -11.96 3.15 -28.35
C ASP A 287 -13.11 2.66 -27.47
N VAL A 288 -12.99 2.78 -26.14
CA VAL A 288 -14.05 2.43 -25.18
C VAL A 288 -15.01 3.60 -24.93
N VAL A 289 -14.61 4.84 -25.22
CA VAL A 289 -15.43 6.05 -24.97
C VAL A 289 -16.87 5.92 -25.51
N PRO A 290 -17.12 5.45 -26.74
CA PRO A 290 -18.49 5.32 -27.26
C PRO A 290 -19.35 4.37 -26.42
N LEU A 291 -18.77 3.29 -25.89
CA LEU A 291 -19.46 2.35 -25.02
C LEU A 291 -19.84 3.02 -23.69
N ILE A 292 -18.88 3.68 -23.03
CA ILE A 292 -19.12 4.35 -21.74
C ILE A 292 -20.16 5.46 -21.90
N GLN A 293 -20.07 6.29 -22.94
CA GLN A 293 -21.05 7.35 -23.22
C GLN A 293 -22.44 6.78 -23.50
N ARG A 294 -22.54 5.72 -24.31
CA ARG A 294 -23.80 5.03 -24.59
C ARG A 294 -24.45 4.51 -23.30
N MET A 295 -23.66 3.87 -22.44
CA MET A 295 -24.14 3.31 -21.18
C MET A 295 -24.48 4.38 -20.15
N ARG A 296 -23.74 5.49 -20.09
CA ARG A 296 -24.00 6.60 -19.15
C ARG A 296 -25.21 7.45 -19.56
N GLY A 297 -25.48 7.56 -20.86
CA GLY A 297 -26.54 8.41 -21.40
C GLY A 297 -26.23 9.89 -21.18
N ASN A 298 -27.19 10.63 -20.61
CA ASN A 298 -27.09 12.08 -20.38
C ASN A 298 -26.59 12.46 -18.97
N LYS A 299 -26.20 11.49 -18.14
CA LYS A 299 -25.73 11.76 -16.78
C LYS A 299 -24.31 12.35 -16.78
N PRO A 300 -23.97 13.17 -15.77
CA PRO A 300 -22.63 13.74 -15.64
C PRO A 300 -21.56 12.64 -15.61
N ILE A 301 -20.51 12.82 -16.41
CA ILE A 301 -19.30 12.00 -16.40
C ILE A 301 -18.14 12.80 -16.99
N ILE A 302 -16.96 12.72 -16.38
CA ILE A 302 -15.71 13.15 -16.99
C ILE A 302 -15.00 11.91 -17.48
N ILE A 303 -14.82 11.79 -18.78
CA ILE A 303 -14.06 10.68 -19.36
C ILE A 303 -12.63 11.15 -19.61
N ASP A 304 -11.67 10.37 -19.12
CA ASP A 304 -10.24 10.60 -19.25
C ASP A 304 -9.61 9.47 -20.05
N THR A 305 -9.09 9.82 -21.24
CA THR A 305 -8.44 8.90 -22.16
C THR A 305 -6.94 9.09 -22.21
N THR A 306 -6.33 9.66 -21.16
CA THR A 306 -4.89 9.97 -21.12
C THR A 306 -4.03 8.71 -21.26
N TYR A 307 -4.52 7.56 -20.75
CA TYR A 307 -3.80 6.30 -20.77
C TYR A 307 -4.48 5.32 -21.73
N HIS A 308 -3.70 4.68 -22.59
CA HIS A 308 -4.18 3.64 -23.50
C HIS A 308 -4.09 2.26 -22.84
N ASP A 309 -3.03 2.03 -22.06
CA ASP A 309 -2.82 0.82 -21.27
C ASP A 309 -2.70 1.20 -19.78
N PRO A 310 -3.25 0.40 -18.85
CA PRO A 310 -3.06 0.63 -17.40
C PRO A 310 -1.58 0.59 -16.98
N GLN A 311 -0.69 0.02 -17.77
CA GLN A 311 0.75 0.05 -17.55
C GLN A 311 1.37 1.40 -17.87
N ASP A 312 0.70 2.27 -18.64
CA ASP A 312 1.20 3.62 -18.95
C ASP A 312 1.05 4.61 -17.79
N VAL A 313 0.36 4.20 -16.73
CA VAL A 313 0.05 5.04 -15.56
C VAL A 313 1.37 5.38 -14.83
N PRO A 314 1.62 6.65 -14.45
CA PRO A 314 2.95 7.11 -14.02
C PRO A 314 3.69 6.32 -12.93
N PRO A 315 3.05 5.83 -11.84
CA PRO A 315 3.75 5.04 -10.85
C PRO A 315 4.06 3.61 -11.32
N LEU A 316 3.51 3.15 -12.45
CA LEU A 316 3.63 1.77 -12.94
C LEU A 316 4.42 1.64 -14.24
N LYS A 317 4.60 2.75 -14.98
CA LYS A 317 5.22 2.79 -16.31
C LYS A 317 6.60 2.12 -16.39
N GLU A 318 7.35 2.11 -15.29
CA GLU A 318 8.71 1.56 -15.23
C GLU A 318 8.72 0.06 -14.88
N TYR A 319 7.56 -0.53 -14.55
CA TYR A 319 7.44 -1.88 -14.03
C TYR A 319 6.83 -2.88 -15.03
N HIS A 320 6.65 -2.48 -16.29
CA HIS A 320 6.12 -3.35 -17.35
C HIS A 320 6.84 -4.70 -17.41
N ASP A 321 8.16 -4.67 -17.61
CA ASP A 321 8.98 -5.88 -17.73
C ASP A 321 8.98 -6.69 -16.43
N ILE A 322 8.96 -6.02 -15.27
CA ILE A 322 8.95 -6.70 -13.97
C ILE A 322 7.62 -7.44 -13.75
N TYR A 323 6.49 -6.86 -14.12
CA TYR A 323 5.19 -7.56 -14.04
C TYR A 323 5.13 -8.77 -14.99
N GLN A 324 5.76 -8.67 -16.16
CA GLN A 324 5.90 -9.83 -17.07
C GLN A 324 6.71 -10.95 -16.42
N GLU A 325 7.83 -10.61 -15.78
CA GLU A 325 8.65 -11.59 -15.06
C GLU A 325 7.90 -12.21 -13.87
N MET A 326 7.18 -11.39 -13.09
CA MET A 326 6.42 -11.83 -11.92
C MET A 326 5.31 -12.83 -12.27
N HIS A 327 4.66 -12.66 -13.43
CA HIS A 327 3.60 -13.57 -13.88
C HIS A 327 4.08 -15.03 -13.99
N ALA A 328 5.38 -15.26 -14.23
CA ALA A 328 5.93 -16.60 -14.37
C ALA A 328 5.78 -17.45 -13.09
N TRP A 329 5.85 -16.80 -11.92
CA TRP A 329 5.79 -17.45 -10.60
C TRP A 329 4.52 -17.12 -9.81
N ASP A 330 3.58 -16.37 -10.38
CA ASP A 330 2.26 -16.22 -9.79
C ASP A 330 1.56 -17.59 -9.70
N LYS A 331 1.10 -17.94 -8.50
CA LYS A 331 0.36 -19.17 -8.21
C LYS A 331 -0.99 -19.20 -8.95
N GLU A 332 -1.54 -18.03 -9.23
CA GLU A 332 -2.86 -17.77 -9.82
C GLU A 332 -2.76 -17.29 -11.30
N LYS A 333 -1.59 -17.47 -11.93
CA LYS A 333 -1.30 -17.03 -13.32
C LYS A 333 -2.23 -17.56 -14.41
N SER A 334 -3.05 -18.58 -14.10
CA SER A 334 -4.06 -19.12 -15.01
C SER A 334 -5.14 -18.09 -15.32
N TYR A 335 -5.52 -17.24 -14.38
CA TYR A 335 -6.50 -16.15 -14.57
C TYR A 335 -5.92 -14.76 -14.32
N HIS A 336 -4.76 -14.65 -13.66
CA HIS A 336 -4.03 -13.39 -13.56
C HIS A 336 -3.13 -13.11 -14.78
N GLY A 337 -2.74 -11.85 -14.92
CA GLY A 337 -1.78 -11.39 -15.93
C GLY A 337 -1.22 -9.99 -15.64
N PRO A 338 -0.12 -9.61 -16.31
CA PRO A 338 0.57 -8.33 -16.07
C PRO A 338 -0.32 -7.09 -16.21
N GLY A 339 -1.21 -7.08 -17.23
CA GLY A 339 -2.16 -5.98 -17.40
C GLY A 339 -3.18 -5.87 -16.25
N LEU A 340 -3.54 -7.00 -15.62
CA LEU A 340 -4.42 -7.00 -14.45
C LEU A 340 -3.68 -6.45 -13.22
N TYR A 341 -2.42 -6.85 -13.02
CA TYR A 341 -1.59 -6.27 -11.96
C TYR A 341 -1.48 -4.75 -12.08
N ALA A 342 -1.37 -4.24 -13.31
CA ALA A 342 -1.33 -2.82 -13.57
C ALA A 342 -2.65 -2.12 -13.25
N VAL A 343 -3.80 -2.69 -13.63
CA VAL A 343 -5.12 -2.17 -13.26
C VAL A 343 -5.26 -2.08 -11.73
N TRP A 344 -4.95 -3.17 -11.04
CA TRP A 344 -5.03 -3.27 -9.58
C TRP A 344 -4.14 -2.24 -8.88
N ASN A 345 -2.87 -2.15 -9.28
CA ASN A 345 -1.93 -1.21 -8.68
C ASN A 345 -2.15 0.25 -9.13
N ALA A 346 -2.98 0.52 -10.15
CA ALA A 346 -3.28 1.88 -10.59
C ALA A 346 -4.41 2.54 -9.81
N LYS A 347 -5.23 1.77 -9.07
CA LYS A 347 -6.42 2.29 -8.36
C LYS A 347 -6.11 3.47 -7.42
N PRO A 348 -5.07 3.44 -6.56
CA PRO A 348 -4.76 4.57 -5.67
C PRO A 348 -4.41 5.84 -6.46
N TYR A 349 -3.60 5.72 -7.51
CA TYR A 349 -3.25 6.83 -8.38
C TYR A 349 -4.47 7.38 -9.13
N PHE A 350 -5.32 6.52 -9.68
CA PHE A 350 -6.53 6.96 -10.37
C PHE A 350 -7.45 7.72 -9.44
N LEU A 351 -7.66 7.24 -8.21
CA LEU A 351 -8.49 7.93 -7.23
C LEU A 351 -7.95 9.33 -6.91
N GLU A 352 -6.67 9.42 -6.54
CA GLU A 352 -6.02 10.68 -6.19
C GLU A 352 -6.02 11.66 -7.38
N ARG A 353 -5.58 11.20 -8.55
CA ARG A 353 -5.46 12.02 -9.75
C ARG A 353 -6.81 12.42 -10.32
N GLY A 354 -7.77 11.50 -10.30
CA GLY A 354 -9.14 11.69 -10.78
C GLY A 354 -9.85 12.75 -9.96
N LEU A 355 -9.70 12.71 -8.63
CA LEU A 355 -10.18 13.76 -7.74
C LEU A 355 -9.62 15.13 -8.10
N ALA A 356 -8.29 15.28 -8.17
CA ALA A 356 -7.66 16.56 -8.48
C ALA A 356 -8.08 17.12 -9.86
N LEU A 357 -8.22 16.25 -10.86
CA LEU A 357 -8.64 16.64 -12.21
C LEU A 357 -10.13 16.94 -12.31
N ALA A 358 -10.98 16.22 -11.58
CA ALA A 358 -12.42 16.48 -11.52
C ALA A 358 -12.70 17.89 -10.97
N GLU A 359 -12.05 18.25 -9.87
CA GLU A 359 -12.21 19.58 -9.26
C GLU A 359 -11.74 20.69 -10.20
N SER A 360 -10.60 20.48 -10.87
CA SER A 360 -10.08 21.43 -11.84
C SER A 360 -10.99 21.60 -13.07
N LYS A 361 -11.71 20.55 -13.51
CA LYS A 361 -12.56 20.59 -14.70
C LYS A 361 -13.97 21.10 -14.42
N ASN A 362 -14.57 20.68 -13.31
CA ASN A 362 -15.95 21.03 -12.96
C ASN A 362 -16.05 22.31 -12.13
N GLY A 363 -14.96 22.79 -11.55
CA GLY A 363 -15.00 23.91 -10.60
C GLY A 363 -15.79 23.57 -9.31
N VAL A 364 -16.02 22.29 -9.06
CA VAL A 364 -16.68 21.75 -7.87
C VAL A 364 -15.60 21.24 -6.94
N LYS A 365 -15.72 21.55 -5.64
CA LYS A 365 -14.89 20.92 -4.61
C LYS A 365 -15.64 19.72 -4.05
N TYR A 366 -14.99 18.56 -4.04
CA TYR A 366 -15.56 17.34 -3.47
C TYR A 366 -15.15 17.19 -2.01
N ASP A 367 -16.06 16.74 -1.15
CA ASP A 367 -15.77 16.47 0.26
C ASP A 367 -15.19 15.07 0.45
N TYR A 368 -15.68 14.12 -0.36
CA TYR A 368 -15.21 12.74 -0.38
C TYR A 368 -15.04 12.26 -1.82
N ALA A 369 -14.10 11.35 -2.02
CA ALA A 369 -13.99 10.60 -3.26
C ALA A 369 -13.74 9.12 -2.98
N PHE A 370 -14.28 8.26 -3.84
CA PHE A 370 -14.13 6.82 -3.72
C PHE A 370 -13.75 6.20 -5.06
N TRP A 371 -12.79 5.28 -5.02
CA TRP A 371 -12.61 4.30 -6.08
C TRP A 371 -13.82 3.37 -6.08
N GLN A 372 -14.36 3.07 -7.26
CA GLN A 372 -15.37 2.05 -7.47
C GLN A 372 -15.06 1.29 -8.76
N ASP A 373 -14.90 -0.02 -8.68
CA ASP A 373 -14.71 -0.84 -9.88
C ASP A 373 -15.92 -0.74 -10.81
N ALA A 374 -15.68 -0.55 -12.10
CA ALA A 374 -16.74 -0.42 -13.09
C ALA A 374 -17.57 -1.71 -13.24
N GLY A 375 -16.98 -2.86 -12.89
CA GLY A 375 -17.64 -4.17 -12.83
C GLY A 375 -18.08 -4.60 -11.41
N GLY A 376 -18.18 -3.65 -10.47
CA GLY A 376 -18.55 -3.96 -9.09
C GLY A 376 -20.05 -4.11 -8.85
N MET A 377 -20.91 -3.44 -9.62
CA MET A 377 -22.37 -3.57 -9.47
C MET A 377 -22.88 -4.73 -10.35
N ARG A 378 -22.81 -5.96 -9.82
CA ARG A 378 -23.13 -7.18 -10.59
C ARG A 378 -24.63 -7.51 -10.62
N ASP A 379 -25.34 -7.27 -9.53
CA ASP A 379 -26.76 -7.57 -9.41
C ASP A 379 -27.66 -6.37 -9.69
N PRO A 380 -28.90 -6.58 -10.18
CA PRO A 380 -29.90 -5.52 -10.26
C PRO A 380 -30.15 -4.87 -8.89
N HIS A 381 -30.30 -3.56 -8.86
CA HIS A 381 -30.56 -2.80 -7.64
C HIS A 381 -31.38 -1.54 -7.90
N THR A 382 -31.82 -0.88 -6.82
CA THR A 382 -32.59 0.38 -6.92
C THR A 382 -31.79 1.63 -6.55
N LEU A 383 -30.48 1.48 -6.31
CA LEU A 383 -29.57 2.56 -5.91
C LEU A 383 -29.50 3.67 -6.98
N LYS A 384 -29.56 4.93 -6.56
CA LYS A 384 -29.38 6.09 -7.47
C LYS A 384 -28.41 7.10 -6.90
N ARG A 385 -28.68 7.64 -5.71
CA ARG A 385 -27.80 8.60 -5.03
C ARG A 385 -26.78 7.87 -4.17
N TRP A 386 -25.92 7.11 -4.84
CA TRP A 386 -24.97 6.21 -4.20
C TRP A 386 -23.51 6.62 -4.49
N PRO A 387 -22.61 6.58 -3.49
CA PRO A 387 -22.88 6.41 -2.07
C PRO A 387 -23.76 7.53 -1.51
N ASN A 388 -24.60 7.21 -0.52
CA ASN A 388 -25.46 8.21 0.09
C ASN A 388 -24.64 9.17 0.97
N ALA A 389 -24.76 10.48 0.71
CA ALA A 389 -23.98 11.52 1.39
C ALA A 389 -24.14 11.50 2.92
N LYS A 390 -25.39 11.34 3.41
CA LYS A 390 -25.67 11.23 4.84
C LYS A 390 -24.98 10.02 5.46
N ARG A 391 -25.01 8.88 4.79
CA ARG A 391 -24.36 7.64 5.23
C ARG A 391 -22.84 7.80 5.30
N VAL A 392 -22.23 8.38 4.27
CA VAL A 392 -20.78 8.65 4.22
C VAL A 392 -20.37 9.57 5.36
N VAL A 393 -20.98 10.76 5.50
CA VAL A 393 -20.65 11.72 6.56
C VAL A 393 -20.84 11.11 7.95
N SER A 394 -21.93 10.36 8.15
CA SER A 394 -22.18 9.68 9.43
C SER A 394 -21.11 8.64 9.75
N ALA A 395 -20.71 7.83 8.76
CA ALA A 395 -19.73 6.77 8.92
C ALA A 395 -18.33 7.31 9.26
N PHE A 396 -17.86 8.33 8.52
CA PHE A 396 -16.58 8.97 8.79
C PHE A 396 -16.58 9.69 10.14
N GLY A 397 -17.64 10.43 10.46
CA GLY A 397 -17.76 11.10 11.76
C GLY A 397 -17.80 10.11 12.93
N ALA A 398 -18.49 8.98 12.78
CA ALA A 398 -18.53 7.93 13.80
C ALA A 398 -17.16 7.25 13.97
N ALA A 399 -16.47 6.91 12.88
CA ALA A 399 -15.13 6.33 12.91
C ALA A 399 -14.10 7.29 13.54
N SER A 400 -14.20 8.59 13.22
CA SER A 400 -13.34 9.62 13.82
C SER A 400 -13.55 9.73 15.33
N ARG A 401 -14.81 9.81 15.77
CA ARG A 401 -15.14 9.86 17.21
C ARG A 401 -14.71 8.61 17.98
N SER A 402 -14.87 7.42 17.39
CA SER A 402 -14.56 6.15 18.06
C SER A 402 -13.05 5.90 18.17
N SER A 403 -12.28 6.29 17.17
CA SER A 403 -10.83 6.04 17.10
C SER A 403 -9.97 7.20 17.62
N GLY A 404 -10.51 8.43 17.62
CA GLY A 404 -9.76 9.66 17.82
C GLY A 404 -8.89 10.06 16.62
N THR A 405 -8.98 9.35 15.49
CA THR A 405 -8.29 9.69 14.25
C THR A 405 -9.12 10.73 13.47
N PRO A 406 -8.54 11.86 13.01
CA PRO A 406 -9.26 12.84 12.20
C PRO A 406 -9.90 12.24 10.94
N GLU A 407 -11.06 12.77 10.51
CA GLU A 407 -11.76 12.24 9.33
C GLU A 407 -10.93 12.33 8.04
N ASP A 408 -10.07 13.33 7.93
CA ASP A 408 -9.17 13.53 6.80
C ASP A 408 -7.89 12.68 6.88
N GLU A 409 -7.80 11.78 7.85
CA GLU A 409 -6.78 10.75 7.98
C GLU A 409 -7.37 9.33 7.93
N LEU A 410 -8.66 9.19 7.64
CA LEU A 410 -9.36 7.92 7.55
C LEU A 410 -9.64 7.53 6.09
N ILE A 411 -9.44 6.25 5.80
CA ILE A 411 -9.87 5.59 4.56
C ILE A 411 -10.92 4.54 4.92
N PHE A 412 -12.02 4.55 4.17
CA PHE A 412 -13.00 3.48 4.19
C PHE A 412 -12.54 2.34 3.30
N PHE A 413 -12.58 1.12 3.82
CA PHE A 413 -12.44 -0.14 3.08
C PHE A 413 -13.53 -1.12 3.50
N PRO A 414 -14.23 -1.79 2.57
CA PRO A 414 -15.05 -2.95 2.91
C PRO A 414 -14.17 -4.17 3.25
N TRP A 415 -14.65 -4.98 4.19
CA TRP A 415 -13.97 -6.18 4.67
C TRP A 415 -14.79 -7.43 4.33
N TRP A 416 -14.16 -8.39 3.66
CA TRP A 416 -14.82 -9.66 3.38
C TRP A 416 -14.74 -10.57 4.61
N TRP A 417 -13.50 -10.83 5.06
CA TRP A 417 -13.21 -11.69 6.21
C TRP A 417 -12.39 -10.96 7.27
N THR A 418 -12.39 -11.53 8.48
CA THR A 418 -11.32 -11.23 9.44
C THR A 418 -10.01 -11.91 8.98
N PRO A 419 -8.84 -11.33 9.28
CA PRO A 419 -7.55 -11.93 8.92
C PRO A 419 -7.44 -13.38 9.39
N LYS A 420 -6.76 -14.26 8.63
CA LYS A 420 -6.48 -15.63 9.08
C LYS A 420 -5.56 -15.58 10.30
N LYS A 421 -5.85 -16.40 11.30
CA LYS A 421 -5.11 -16.43 12.57
C LYS A 421 -3.61 -16.65 12.40
N GLU A 422 -3.17 -17.31 11.34
CA GLU A 422 -1.74 -17.52 11.04
C GLU A 422 -0.94 -16.22 10.83
N PHE A 423 -1.59 -15.12 10.44
CA PHE A 423 -0.94 -13.82 10.29
C PHE A 423 -0.73 -13.07 11.62
N TRP A 424 -1.09 -13.65 12.78
CA TRP A 424 -0.96 -12.96 14.07
C TRP A 424 0.49 -12.56 14.42
N THR A 425 1.50 -13.26 13.88
CA THR A 425 2.92 -12.93 14.01
C THR A 425 3.51 -12.20 12.81
N TRP A 426 2.70 -11.89 11.80
CA TRP A 426 3.19 -11.25 10.58
C TRP A 426 3.83 -9.89 10.91
N LYS A 427 4.92 -9.60 10.22
CA LYS A 427 5.66 -8.35 10.33
C LYS A 427 6.04 -7.86 8.93
N GLU A 428 6.33 -6.58 8.84
CA GLU A 428 6.69 -5.91 7.59
C GLU A 428 7.77 -6.62 6.76
N SER A 429 8.76 -7.24 7.41
CA SER A 429 9.85 -7.97 6.75
C SER A 429 9.42 -9.28 6.07
N ASP A 430 8.23 -9.78 6.37
CA ASP A 430 7.69 -11.00 5.77
C ASP A 430 7.17 -10.76 4.34
N GLY A 431 7.08 -9.48 3.93
CA GLY A 431 6.58 -9.08 2.61
C GLY A 431 5.06 -8.88 2.58
N PRO A 432 4.50 -8.63 1.39
CA PRO A 432 3.06 -8.39 1.23
C PRO A 432 2.20 -9.54 1.78
N MET A 433 1.18 -9.20 2.56
CA MET A 433 0.26 -10.12 3.24
C MET A 433 -0.75 -10.76 2.26
N ASP A 434 -0.51 -12.02 1.91
CA ASP A 434 -1.38 -12.83 1.05
C ASP A 434 -2.59 -13.40 1.80
N ASP A 435 -3.57 -12.53 2.08
CA ASP A 435 -4.85 -12.88 2.69
C ASP A 435 -6.03 -12.27 1.91
N THR A 436 -7.26 -12.61 2.29
CA THR A 436 -8.47 -12.09 1.66
C THR A 436 -9.30 -11.32 2.69
N ILE A 437 -8.85 -10.08 2.99
CA ILE A 437 -9.44 -9.23 4.03
C ILE A 437 -10.12 -8.02 3.39
N ALA A 438 -9.34 -7.11 2.80
CA ALA A 438 -9.85 -5.91 2.14
C ALA A 438 -10.44 -6.26 0.78
N GLU A 439 -11.62 -5.71 0.45
CA GLU A 439 -12.16 -5.82 -0.91
C GLU A 439 -11.67 -4.60 -1.71
N GLY A 440 -10.76 -4.81 -2.65
CA GLY A 440 -10.14 -3.74 -3.45
C GLY A 440 -11.06 -3.07 -4.46
N SER A 441 -12.35 -3.43 -4.46
CA SER A 441 -13.36 -2.95 -5.40
C SER A 441 -13.98 -1.60 -5.02
N PHE A 442 -13.81 -1.18 -3.77
CA PHE A 442 -14.25 0.13 -3.30
C PHE A 442 -13.40 0.62 -2.13
N PHE A 443 -12.87 1.84 -2.21
CA PHE A 443 -12.19 2.48 -1.09
C PHE A 443 -12.10 3.98 -1.30
N GLY A 444 -11.91 4.75 -0.23
CA GLY A 444 -11.73 6.19 -0.36
C GLY A 444 -11.96 6.97 0.92
N GLY A 445 -11.99 8.29 0.80
CA GLY A 445 -12.08 9.21 1.93
C GLY A 445 -11.96 10.66 1.49
N ARG A 446 -11.43 11.50 2.39
CA ARG A 446 -11.14 12.92 2.09
C ARG A 446 -9.79 13.06 1.37
N HIS A 447 -9.54 14.20 0.74
CA HIS A 447 -8.32 14.48 -0.04
C HIS A 447 -7.01 14.08 0.64
N LYS A 448 -6.78 14.51 1.88
CA LYS A 448 -5.54 14.22 2.61
C LYS A 448 -5.35 12.72 2.81
N ALA A 449 -6.37 12.01 3.28
CA ALA A 449 -6.33 10.56 3.47
C ALA A 449 -6.04 9.83 2.15
N ILE A 450 -6.68 10.24 1.04
CA ILE A 450 -6.45 9.66 -0.29
C ILE A 450 -4.99 9.85 -0.72
N HIS A 451 -4.45 11.06 -0.56
CA HIS A 451 -3.05 11.37 -0.87
C HIS A 451 -2.07 10.54 -0.03
N ASP A 452 -2.28 10.48 1.29
CA ASP A 452 -1.42 9.75 2.21
C ASP A 452 -1.48 8.24 1.94
N TYR A 453 -2.67 7.71 1.63
CA TYR A 453 -2.86 6.32 1.24
C TYR A 453 -2.14 5.99 -0.06
N ALA A 454 -2.34 6.77 -1.13
CA ALA A 454 -1.65 6.55 -2.41
C ALA A 454 -0.12 6.62 -2.25
N THR A 455 0.36 7.61 -1.50
CA THR A 455 1.80 7.77 -1.20
C THR A 455 2.35 6.56 -0.45
N THR A 456 1.67 6.11 0.60
CA THR A 456 2.10 4.96 1.40
C THR A 456 2.03 3.67 0.59
N TYR A 457 0.98 3.51 -0.23
CA TYR A 457 0.80 2.36 -1.12
C TYR A 457 1.98 2.19 -2.07
N TYR A 458 2.34 3.24 -2.81
CA TYR A 458 3.46 3.17 -3.74
C TYR A 458 4.80 3.05 -3.02
N ALA A 459 4.96 3.64 -1.83
CA ALA A 459 6.17 3.48 -1.04
C ALA A 459 6.43 2.02 -0.63
N TYR A 460 5.39 1.29 -0.20
CA TYR A 460 5.50 -0.13 0.14
C TYR A 460 5.56 -1.04 -1.09
N HIS A 461 4.82 -0.71 -2.15
CA HIS A 461 4.93 -1.37 -3.44
C HIS A 461 6.38 -1.38 -3.91
N ASP A 462 7.01 -0.20 -4.01
CA ASP A 462 8.38 -0.05 -4.54
C ASP A 462 9.41 -0.67 -3.62
N LYS A 463 9.22 -0.56 -2.31
CA LYS A 463 10.07 -1.20 -1.30
C LYS A 463 10.11 -2.71 -1.46
N TRP A 464 8.95 -3.37 -1.50
CA TRP A 464 8.90 -4.83 -1.60
C TRP A 464 9.27 -5.31 -3.01
N LEU A 465 8.95 -4.53 -4.04
CA LEU A 465 9.43 -4.76 -5.40
C LEU A 465 10.97 -4.77 -5.47
N ALA A 466 11.63 -3.80 -4.83
CA ALA A 466 13.09 -3.73 -4.76
C ALA A 466 13.75 -4.91 -4.00
N GLN A 467 12.97 -5.62 -3.17
CA GLN A 467 13.40 -6.84 -2.49
C GLN A 467 13.15 -8.11 -3.33
N GLY A 468 12.60 -7.97 -4.53
CA GLY A 468 12.25 -9.09 -5.41
C GLY A 468 11.01 -9.85 -4.95
N LEU A 469 10.13 -9.22 -4.16
CA LEU A 469 8.88 -9.81 -3.69
C LEU A 469 7.75 -9.56 -4.67
N PHE A 470 6.76 -10.46 -4.68
CA PHE A 470 5.59 -10.34 -5.55
C PHE A 470 4.64 -9.22 -5.05
N VAL A 471 4.39 -8.22 -5.89
CA VAL A 471 3.49 -7.08 -5.62
C VAL A 471 2.37 -6.93 -6.65
N GLY A 472 2.16 -7.97 -7.48
CA GLY A 472 1.22 -7.90 -8.59
C GLY A 472 -0.25 -7.78 -8.16
N LYS A 473 -0.61 -8.29 -6.97
CA LYS A 473 -1.96 -8.26 -6.41
C LYS A 473 -2.09 -7.12 -5.39
N ASP A 474 -2.96 -6.15 -5.69
CA ASP A 474 -3.22 -4.98 -4.85
C ASP A 474 -3.73 -5.35 -3.46
N GLN A 475 -4.59 -6.37 -3.36
CA GLN A 475 -5.12 -6.85 -2.08
C GLN A 475 -4.00 -7.20 -1.09
N MET A 476 -2.86 -7.73 -1.55
CA MET A 476 -1.73 -8.05 -0.66
C MET A 476 -1.13 -6.78 -0.04
N LEU A 477 -1.01 -5.71 -0.84
CA LEU A 477 -0.54 -4.42 -0.37
C LEU A 477 -1.58 -3.78 0.56
N MET A 478 -2.85 -3.77 0.17
CA MET A 478 -3.96 -3.25 0.99
C MET A 478 -4.00 -3.91 2.38
N ASN A 479 -4.01 -5.24 2.44
CA ASN A 479 -4.02 -5.98 3.71
C ASN A 479 -2.81 -5.66 4.58
N SER A 480 -1.64 -5.50 3.94
CA SER A 480 -0.41 -5.15 4.66
C SER A 480 -0.52 -3.76 5.27
N LEU A 481 -1.01 -2.77 4.52
CA LEU A 481 -1.19 -1.41 5.02
C LEU A 481 -2.23 -1.35 6.14
N VAL A 482 -3.34 -2.07 6.00
CA VAL A 482 -4.35 -2.21 7.04
C VAL A 482 -3.75 -2.79 8.33
N THR A 483 -2.82 -3.74 8.21
CA THR A 483 -2.13 -4.35 9.36
C THR A 483 -1.06 -3.44 9.98
N LEU A 484 -0.33 -2.68 9.16
CA LEU A 484 0.75 -1.79 9.59
C LEU A 484 0.22 -0.46 10.16
N PHE A 485 -0.89 0.05 9.61
CA PHE A 485 -1.45 1.37 9.91
C PHE A 485 -2.94 1.30 10.27
N PRO A 486 -3.37 0.41 11.18
CA PRO A 486 -4.80 0.12 11.39
C PRO A 486 -5.64 1.32 11.84
N ARG A 487 -5.01 2.34 12.45
CA ARG A 487 -5.69 3.57 12.90
C ARG A 487 -6.24 4.43 11.76
N HIS A 488 -5.76 4.23 10.54
CA HIS A 488 -6.16 4.99 9.35
C HIS A 488 -7.27 4.31 8.54
N PHE A 489 -7.72 3.12 8.97
CA PHE A 489 -8.68 2.33 8.20
C PHE A 489 -9.89 1.95 9.03
N PHE A 490 -11.06 2.03 8.41
CA PHE A 490 -12.30 1.53 8.96
C PHE A 490 -13.20 1.04 7.83
N GLY A 491 -14.25 0.32 8.19
CA GLY A 491 -15.05 -0.33 7.17
C GLY A 491 -16.29 -1.04 7.68
N VAL A 492 -16.81 -1.92 6.83
CA VAL A 492 -17.92 -2.80 7.16
C VAL A 492 -17.51 -4.24 6.89
N LEU A 493 -17.84 -5.14 7.83
CA LEU A 493 -17.54 -6.57 7.71
C LEU A 493 -18.81 -7.34 7.34
N LEU A 494 -18.83 -7.97 6.17
CA LEU A 494 -19.97 -8.80 5.77
C LEU A 494 -20.09 -10.05 6.65
N TYR A 495 -19.02 -10.82 6.81
CA TYR A 495 -19.02 -12.05 7.59
C TYR A 495 -18.79 -11.77 9.08
N ASP A 496 -19.56 -10.84 9.65
CA ASP A 496 -19.52 -10.56 11.08
C ASP A 496 -20.30 -11.62 11.87
N TRP A 497 -19.62 -12.71 12.20
CA TRP A 497 -20.16 -13.77 13.04
C TRP A 497 -20.39 -13.34 14.49
N GLU A 498 -19.82 -12.21 14.92
CA GLU A 498 -20.01 -11.67 16.27
C GLU A 498 -21.20 -10.69 16.33
N TRP A 499 -21.85 -10.41 15.20
CA TRP A 499 -23.01 -9.52 15.14
C TRP A 499 -24.19 -10.05 16.00
N PRO A 500 -24.71 -9.27 16.97
CA PRO A 500 -25.75 -9.72 17.90
C PRO A 500 -27.04 -10.16 17.21
N ASP A 501 -27.43 -9.45 16.15
CA ASP A 501 -28.61 -9.76 15.35
C ASP A 501 -28.26 -10.60 14.12
N ARG A 502 -27.22 -11.44 14.16
CA ARG A 502 -26.89 -12.33 13.03
C ARG A 502 -28.03 -13.30 12.72
N SER A 503 -28.04 -13.84 11.51
CA SER A 503 -29.12 -14.71 11.10
C SER A 503 -29.03 -15.95 11.98
N SER A 504 -30.15 -16.38 12.56
CA SER A 504 -30.16 -17.64 13.34
C SER A 504 -29.98 -18.86 12.44
N VAL A 505 -29.82 -18.63 11.14
CA VAL A 505 -29.67 -19.59 10.08
C VAL A 505 -28.22 -20.05 10.07
N GLY A 506 -27.99 -21.34 10.32
CA GLY A 506 -26.64 -21.90 10.22
C GLY A 506 -26.10 -21.82 8.79
N GLU A 507 -24.81 -22.07 8.63
CA GLU A 507 -24.15 -22.24 7.34
C GLU A 507 -24.91 -23.30 6.52
N SER A 508 -25.77 -22.85 5.60
CA SER A 508 -26.47 -23.73 4.66
C SER A 508 -26.30 -23.15 3.27
N GLU A 509 -26.22 -24.01 2.26
CA GLU A 509 -26.03 -23.67 0.84
C GLU A 509 -27.08 -22.70 0.26
N LYS A 510 -28.08 -22.30 1.03
CA LYS A 510 -29.20 -21.44 0.61
C LYS A 510 -29.18 -20.03 1.22
N VAL A 511 -28.22 -19.71 2.10
CA VAL A 511 -28.03 -18.36 2.66
C VAL A 511 -26.63 -17.87 2.34
N ASN A 512 -26.55 -16.74 1.64
CA ASN A 512 -25.29 -16.22 1.13
C ASN A 512 -24.38 -15.63 2.24
N SER A 513 -24.95 -15.10 3.34
CA SER A 513 -24.19 -14.41 4.40
C SER A 513 -24.86 -14.45 5.79
N PRO A 514 -24.13 -14.22 6.90
CA PRO A 514 -24.71 -14.07 8.22
C PRO A 514 -25.66 -12.85 8.35
N LEU A 515 -25.61 -11.92 7.40
CA LEU A 515 -26.47 -10.72 7.36
C LEU A 515 -27.75 -10.92 6.54
N GLY A 516 -27.91 -12.04 5.84
CA GLY A 516 -29.09 -12.37 5.03
C GLY A 516 -28.81 -12.42 3.53
N ALA A 517 -29.86 -12.30 2.72
CA ALA A 517 -29.78 -12.30 1.25
C ALA A 517 -29.33 -10.92 0.73
N CYS A 518 -28.02 -10.70 0.69
CA CYS A 518 -27.38 -9.43 0.33
C CYS A 518 -26.81 -9.39 -1.10
N GLY A 519 -27.50 -10.02 -2.06
CA GLY A 519 -27.00 -10.14 -3.43
C GLY A 519 -25.65 -10.86 -3.50
N SER A 520 -24.76 -10.35 -4.36
CA SER A 520 -23.36 -10.72 -4.46
C SER A 520 -22.61 -10.24 -3.22
N THR A 521 -22.16 -11.18 -2.43
CA THR A 521 -21.61 -10.96 -1.08
C THR A 521 -20.34 -10.12 -1.08
N TRP A 522 -19.49 -10.25 -2.08
CA TRP A 522 -18.31 -9.38 -2.27
C TRP A 522 -18.68 -7.89 -2.40
N PHE A 523 -19.94 -7.54 -2.64
CA PHE A 523 -20.37 -6.16 -2.86
C PHE A 523 -21.37 -5.65 -1.82
N TYR A 524 -21.42 -6.30 -0.64
CA TYR A 524 -22.34 -5.92 0.44
C TYR A 524 -22.27 -4.43 0.82
N TYR A 525 -21.08 -3.83 0.75
CA TYR A 525 -20.87 -2.41 1.03
C TYR A 525 -21.72 -1.49 0.16
N GLN A 526 -22.12 -1.92 -1.04
CA GLN A 526 -22.99 -1.14 -1.93
C GLN A 526 -24.37 -0.96 -1.30
N TRP A 527 -24.94 -2.04 -0.76
CA TRP A 527 -26.16 -1.96 0.03
C TRP A 527 -25.92 -1.14 1.29
N TRP A 528 -24.84 -1.39 2.03
CA TRP A 528 -24.58 -0.68 3.30
C TRP A 528 -24.42 0.85 3.16
N MET A 529 -23.83 1.31 2.05
CA MET A 529 -23.60 2.73 1.73
C MET A 529 -24.82 3.44 1.12
N ALA A 530 -25.89 2.73 0.81
CA ALA A 530 -27.07 3.31 0.19
C ALA A 530 -28.00 4.03 1.18
N ASP A 531 -28.89 4.84 0.63
CA ASP A 531 -29.96 5.49 1.38
C ASP A 531 -30.88 4.45 2.04
N ALA A 532 -31.47 4.78 3.20
CA ALA A 532 -32.35 3.87 3.92
C ALA A 532 -33.48 3.32 3.04
N ASP A 533 -34.15 4.16 2.26
CA ASP A 533 -35.25 3.71 1.40
C ASP A 533 -34.72 2.88 0.23
N GLU A 534 -33.62 3.29 -0.41
CA GLU A 534 -33.01 2.52 -1.52
C GLU A 534 -32.52 1.14 -1.07
N ARG A 535 -32.02 1.02 0.16
CA ARG A 535 -31.62 -0.25 0.79
C ARG A 535 -32.80 -1.19 0.98
N GLU A 536 -33.92 -0.68 1.49
CA GLU A 536 -35.11 -1.50 1.74
C GLU A 536 -35.67 -2.07 0.43
N HIS A 537 -35.77 -1.23 -0.62
CA HIS A 537 -36.22 -1.68 -1.94
C HIS A 537 -35.23 -2.66 -2.59
N THR A 538 -33.93 -2.42 -2.48
CA THR A 538 -32.90 -3.35 -2.99
C THR A 538 -32.93 -4.68 -2.25
N ALA A 539 -33.12 -4.68 -0.91
CA ALA A 539 -33.26 -5.90 -0.12
C ALA A 539 -34.52 -6.68 -0.50
N ASP A 540 -35.63 -6.01 -0.81
CA ASP A 540 -36.84 -6.66 -1.33
C ASP A 540 -36.63 -7.26 -2.72
N LEU A 541 -35.91 -6.56 -3.60
CA LEU A 541 -35.56 -7.05 -4.94
C LEU A 541 -34.69 -8.32 -4.86
N TRP A 542 -33.63 -8.30 -4.04
CA TRP A 542 -32.71 -9.44 -3.88
C TRP A 542 -33.34 -10.64 -3.17
N LEU A 543 -34.33 -10.41 -2.31
CA LEU A 543 -35.11 -11.49 -1.72
C LEU A 543 -36.01 -12.18 -2.77
N GLY A 544 -36.48 -11.43 -3.77
CA GLY A 544 -37.32 -11.91 -4.88
C GLY A 544 -38.83 -11.91 -4.58
N SER A 545 -39.65 -11.80 -5.64
CA SER A 545 -41.13 -11.69 -5.55
C SER A 545 -41.83 -12.96 -5.04
N GLY A 546 -41.17 -14.12 -5.06
CA GLY A 546 -41.71 -15.40 -4.54
C GLY A 546 -41.36 -15.70 -3.08
N ALA A 547 -40.57 -14.84 -2.42
CA ALA A 547 -40.09 -15.12 -1.08
C ALA A 547 -41.20 -15.06 -0.02
N ARG A 548 -42.12 -14.10 -0.12
CA ARG A 548 -43.23 -13.94 0.85
C ARG A 548 -44.29 -15.02 0.79
N ASP A 549 -44.58 -15.57 -0.40
CA ASP A 549 -45.66 -16.56 -0.58
C ASP A 549 -45.23 -17.98 -0.23
N ILE A 550 -44.00 -18.37 -0.57
CA ILE A 550 -43.44 -19.68 -0.18
C ILE A 550 -43.05 -19.67 1.32
N ASP A 551 -42.80 -18.51 1.97
CA ASP A 551 -42.64 -18.40 3.44
C ASP A 551 -43.95 -18.76 4.18
N LYS A 552 -45.09 -18.37 3.62
CA LYS A 552 -46.41 -18.58 4.21
C LYS A 552 -47.01 -19.95 3.93
N GLN A 553 -46.61 -20.62 2.84
CA GLN A 553 -47.23 -21.87 2.40
C GLN A 553 -46.51 -23.14 2.90
N HIS A 554 -45.30 -23.04 3.44
CA HIS A 554 -44.44 -24.21 3.73
C HIS A 554 -43.70 -24.24 5.07
N ASP A 555 -43.99 -23.37 6.05
CA ASP A 555 -43.33 -23.36 7.38
C ASP A 555 -41.79 -23.43 7.24
N ARG A 556 -41.22 -22.43 6.55
CA ARG A 556 -39.89 -22.53 5.93
C ARG A 556 -38.74 -22.85 6.89
N PRO A 557 -37.68 -23.55 6.41
CA PRO A 557 -36.43 -23.63 7.15
C PRO A 557 -35.76 -22.25 7.20
N LYS A 558 -35.15 -21.93 8.34
CA LYS A 558 -34.18 -20.85 8.57
C LYS A 558 -33.43 -20.48 7.26
N GLY A 559 -33.62 -19.27 6.72
CA GLY A 559 -32.83 -18.78 5.57
C GLY A 559 -33.37 -17.62 4.74
N SER A 560 -34.66 -17.29 4.81
CA SER A 560 -35.28 -16.22 4.00
C SER A 560 -35.22 -14.82 4.62
N ILE A 561 -34.08 -14.44 5.20
CA ILE A 561 -33.95 -13.14 5.90
C ILE A 561 -33.44 -12.08 4.90
N ARG A 562 -34.16 -10.94 4.84
CA ARG A 562 -33.74 -9.74 4.09
C ARG A 562 -32.30 -9.35 4.46
N CYS A 563 -31.57 -8.73 3.53
CA CYS A 563 -30.27 -8.16 3.85
C CYS A 563 -30.38 -7.20 5.05
N ARG A 564 -29.40 -7.21 5.94
CA ARG A 564 -29.40 -6.40 7.17
C ARG A 564 -28.15 -5.57 7.31
N ASP A 565 -28.29 -4.52 8.11
CA ASP A 565 -27.22 -3.64 8.51
C ASP A 565 -26.27 -4.33 9.53
N THR A 566 -25.03 -3.84 9.62
CA THR A 566 -23.98 -4.34 10.54
C THR A 566 -23.01 -3.22 10.90
N TYR A 567 -22.22 -3.39 11.99
CA TYR A 567 -21.32 -2.39 12.62
C TYR A 567 -20.23 -1.90 11.66
N LEU A 568 -19.96 -0.59 11.72
CA LEU A 568 -18.67 -0.11 11.26
C LEU A 568 -17.62 -0.70 12.19
N ILE A 569 -16.47 -1.05 11.64
CA ILE A 569 -15.37 -1.64 12.38
C ILE A 569 -14.08 -0.91 12.02
N MET A 570 -13.35 -0.45 13.04
CA MET A 570 -11.99 0.05 12.85
C MET A 570 -11.09 -1.14 12.50
N ALA A 571 -10.07 -0.95 11.66
CA ALA A 571 -9.15 -2.03 11.33
C ALA A 571 -8.43 -2.57 12.57
N ASP A 572 -8.14 -1.74 13.57
CA ASP A 572 -7.61 -2.18 14.86
C ASP A 572 -8.51 -3.24 15.54
N ASP A 573 -9.83 -3.01 15.53
CA ASP A 573 -10.80 -3.94 16.11
C ASP A 573 -10.92 -5.21 15.24
N LEU A 574 -10.93 -5.06 13.91
CA LEU A 574 -10.94 -6.17 12.96
C LEU A 574 -9.75 -7.11 13.20
N LEU A 575 -8.54 -6.56 13.34
CA LEU A 575 -7.32 -7.32 13.58
C LEU A 575 -7.32 -7.97 14.97
N ARG A 576 -7.75 -7.24 16.02
CA ARG A 576 -7.84 -7.76 17.39
C ARG A 576 -8.87 -8.87 17.55
N ARG A 577 -9.95 -8.88 16.75
CA ARG A 577 -10.92 -9.99 16.73
C ARG A 577 -10.25 -11.31 16.31
N SER A 578 -9.34 -11.27 15.32
CA SER A 578 -8.65 -12.48 14.86
C SER A 578 -7.40 -12.81 15.68
N PHE A 579 -6.53 -11.81 15.93
CA PHE A 579 -5.21 -12.00 16.54
C PHE A 579 -5.22 -11.94 18.07
N GLY A 580 -6.34 -11.53 18.67
CA GLY A 580 -6.53 -11.43 20.11
C GLY A 580 -6.34 -10.00 20.65
N LYS A 581 -6.97 -9.74 21.80
CA LYS A 581 -7.06 -8.39 22.40
C LYS A 581 -5.70 -7.73 22.71
N VAL A 582 -4.68 -8.54 22.96
CA VAL A 582 -3.32 -8.06 23.30
C VAL A 582 -2.45 -7.80 22.07
N TRP A 583 -2.93 -8.04 20.86
CA TRP A 583 -2.17 -7.78 19.64
C TRP A 583 -1.85 -6.28 19.47
N TRP A 584 -0.72 -5.98 18.83
CA TRP A 584 -0.31 -4.64 18.45
C TRP A 584 0.23 -4.64 17.02
N ALA A 585 0.01 -3.53 16.32
CA ALA A 585 0.52 -3.35 14.96
C ALA A 585 2.05 -3.57 14.92
N PRO A 586 2.59 -4.23 13.87
CA PRO A 586 4.02 -4.38 13.69
C PRO A 586 4.71 -3.02 13.58
N ARG A 587 6.00 -2.97 13.93
CA ARG A 587 6.81 -1.77 13.68
C ARG A 587 6.89 -1.53 12.18
N THR A 588 6.69 -0.29 11.77
CA THR A 588 6.80 0.17 10.39
C THR A 588 8.17 0.80 10.15
N SER A 589 8.75 0.61 8.97
CA SER A 589 9.97 1.33 8.56
C SER A 589 9.67 2.66 7.87
N LEU A 590 8.41 2.89 7.52
CA LEU A 590 7.92 4.11 6.88
C LEU A 590 6.78 4.69 7.72
N SER A 591 6.67 6.01 7.75
CA SER A 591 5.54 6.72 8.35
C SER A 591 4.36 6.76 7.37
N TRP A 592 3.14 6.89 7.89
CA TRP A 592 1.96 7.12 7.07
C TRP A 592 2.11 8.42 6.24
N GLY A 593 1.85 8.35 4.94
CA GLY A 593 2.04 9.46 4.00
C GLY A 593 3.50 9.75 3.62
N GLN A 594 4.47 8.92 4.04
CA GLN A 594 5.87 9.11 3.71
C GLN A 594 6.23 8.49 2.35
N LYS A 595 6.94 9.26 1.51
CA LYS A 595 7.52 8.75 0.24
C LYS A 595 8.70 7.81 0.51
N TYR A 596 8.82 6.78 -0.33
CA TYR A 596 10.02 5.94 -0.39
C TYR A 596 11.13 6.70 -1.14
N THR A 597 12.29 6.85 -0.50
CA THR A 597 13.46 7.59 -1.04
C THR A 597 14.62 6.68 -1.34
#